data_AF-A0A6M8MHZ0-F1
#
_entry.id   AF-A0A6M8MHZ0-F1
#
_cell.length_a   1.000
_cell.length_b   1.000
_cell.length_c   1.000
_cell.angle_alpha   90.00
_cell.angle_beta   90.00
_cell.angle_gamma   90.00
#
_symmetry.space_group_name_H-M   'P 1'
#
loop_
_entity.id
_entity.type
_entity.pdbx_description
1 polymer ?
#
loop_
_entity_poly.entity_id
_entity_poly.type
_entity_poly.pdbx_seq_one_letter_code
_entity_poly.pdbx_strand_id
1 'polypeptide(L)'
;MTRNLKSALFSAVLVLAVAYPILGLKLDIVGINLAVVGASTTTVLVIFAAAFLMFLRVLFNEQISAMWRSRPQKQLMSDKTSNFLTLPSTQRWFLGALVIAALVWPFFGSRGAVDIATLILIYVMLGLGLNIVVGLAGLLDLGYVGFYAVGAYTYALLQHYFGFGFWICLPLAGLASATFGFLLGFPVLRLRGDYLAIVTLGFGEIIRLFLRNLTDITGGPNGISNIEKPTLFGLTFERKAAEGMQTFHEYFGLPYNSINKVIFLYLIALLLALLALFVINRLLRMPIGRAWEALREDEIACRALGLNPTIIKLSAFTLGAAFAGFAGSFFAARQGLITPESFTFLESAIILAIVVLGGMGSQLGVILAAVVMILLPELLREFSEYRMLGFGALMVLMMIWRPQGFLPMQRPVMKLKGER
;
A
#
# COMPACT_ATOMS: atom_id res chain seq x y z
N MET A 1 -0.38 -34.00 26.90
CA MET A 1 0.56 -32.99 27.44
C MET A 1 1.97 -33.10 26.85
N THR A 2 2.56 -34.31 26.78
CA THR A 2 3.95 -34.53 26.28
C THR A 2 4.19 -34.12 24.82
N ARG A 3 3.19 -34.25 23.94
CA ARG A 3 3.30 -33.80 22.53
C ARG A 3 3.39 -32.27 22.41
N ASN A 4 2.63 -31.54 23.22
CA ASN A 4 2.63 -30.06 23.25
C ASN A 4 3.91 -29.50 23.87
N LEU A 5 4.52 -30.23 24.81
CA LEU A 5 5.76 -29.80 25.45
C LEU A 5 6.96 -29.84 24.49
N LYS A 6 7.07 -30.89 23.67
CA LYS A 6 8.10 -30.98 22.62
C LYS A 6 7.95 -29.87 21.58
N SER A 7 6.73 -29.61 21.11
CA SER A 7 6.46 -28.53 20.15
C SER A 7 6.66 -27.14 20.76
N ALA A 8 6.31 -26.94 22.03
CA ALA A 8 6.53 -25.68 22.74
C ALA A 8 8.01 -25.39 22.91
N LEU A 9 8.80 -26.40 23.31
CA LEU A 9 10.25 -26.26 23.48
C LEU A 9 10.94 -26.01 22.14
N PHE A 10 10.55 -26.74 21.08
CA PHE A 10 11.06 -26.50 19.74
C PHE A 10 10.73 -25.08 19.24
N SER A 11 9.50 -24.61 19.46
CA SER A 11 9.08 -23.26 19.06
C SER A 11 9.83 -22.17 19.83
N ALA A 12 10.05 -22.36 21.14
CA ALA A 12 10.82 -21.43 21.97
C ALA A 12 12.30 -21.35 21.54
N VAL A 13 12.91 -22.51 21.25
CA VAL A 13 14.27 -22.59 20.71
C VAL A 13 14.35 -21.93 19.33
N LEU A 14 13.33 -22.10 18.48
CA LEU A 14 13.25 -21.43 17.19
C LEU A 14 13.19 -19.90 17.35
N VAL A 15 12.39 -19.39 18.29
CA VAL A 15 12.35 -17.95 18.59
C VAL A 15 13.68 -17.46 19.11
N LEU A 16 14.35 -18.18 20.00
CA LEU A 16 15.70 -17.82 20.43
C LEU A 16 16.65 -17.79 19.22
N ALA A 17 16.67 -18.83 18.40
CA ALA A 17 17.56 -18.93 17.25
C ALA A 17 17.34 -17.83 16.21
N VAL A 18 16.09 -17.39 16.00
CA VAL A 18 15.74 -16.37 15.00
C VAL A 18 15.81 -14.95 15.57
N ALA A 19 15.34 -14.72 16.80
CA ALA A 19 15.33 -13.40 17.42
C ALA A 19 16.75 -12.95 17.82
N TYR A 20 17.64 -13.90 18.15
CA TYR A 20 19.02 -13.63 18.54
C TYR A 20 19.84 -12.87 17.46
N PRO A 21 19.86 -13.28 16.18
CA PRO A 21 20.51 -12.51 15.11
C PRO A 21 19.73 -11.26 14.67
N ILE A 22 18.41 -11.24 14.80
CA ILE A 22 17.58 -10.11 14.37
C ILE A 22 17.68 -8.92 15.34
N LEU A 23 17.74 -9.19 16.65
CA LEU A 23 17.70 -8.16 17.68
C LEU A 23 19.05 -7.94 18.38
N GLY A 24 19.96 -8.91 18.38
CA GLY A 24 20.93 -9.03 19.46
C GLY A 24 22.42 -8.92 19.12
N LEU A 25 22.89 -9.24 17.91
CA LEU A 25 24.33 -9.23 17.61
C LEU A 25 24.65 -8.61 16.26
N LYS A 26 25.26 -7.42 16.28
CA LYS A 26 26.13 -7.00 15.19
C LYS A 26 27.56 -7.31 15.63
N LEU A 27 28.24 -8.16 14.86
CA LEU A 27 29.69 -8.32 15.01
C LEU A 27 30.33 -7.09 14.40
N ASP A 28 30.86 -6.22 15.25
CA ASP A 28 31.57 -5.03 14.79
C ASP A 28 33.07 -5.23 15.02
N ILE A 29 33.87 -4.76 14.08
CA ILE A 29 35.32 -4.90 14.16
C ILE A 29 35.85 -3.67 14.87
N VAL A 30 36.19 -3.81 16.16
CA VAL A 30 36.81 -2.74 16.94
C VAL A 30 38.31 -3.00 16.98
N GLY A 31 39.03 -2.35 16.06
CA GLY A 31 40.47 -2.55 15.88
C GLY A 31 40.78 -3.90 15.23
N ILE A 32 41.39 -4.82 15.99
CA ILE A 32 41.80 -6.17 15.53
C ILE A 32 40.91 -7.27 16.14
N ASN A 33 40.01 -6.91 17.06
CA ASN A 33 39.14 -7.85 17.77
C ASN A 33 37.69 -7.72 17.29
N LEU A 34 37.01 -8.86 17.16
CA LEU A 34 35.57 -8.91 16.97
C LEU A 34 34.89 -8.55 18.30
N ALA A 35 34.26 -7.38 18.36
CA ALA A 35 33.47 -6.96 19.50
C ALA A 35 31.99 -7.19 19.20
N VAL A 36 31.29 -7.78 20.16
CA VAL A 36 29.84 -7.92 20.11
C VAL A 36 29.23 -6.57 20.50
N VAL A 37 28.63 -5.86 19.53
CA VAL A 37 27.93 -4.60 19.76
C VAL A 37 26.42 -4.85 19.62
N GLY A 38 25.64 -4.43 20.62
CA GLY A 38 24.17 -4.55 20.63
C GLY A 38 23.57 -5.50 21.69
N ALA A 39 24.41 -6.21 22.46
CA ALA A 39 23.96 -7.09 23.55
C ALA A 39 23.60 -6.31 24.83
N SER A 40 22.71 -5.32 24.73
CA SER A 40 22.18 -4.64 25.92
C SER A 40 21.40 -5.64 26.79
N THR A 41 21.47 -5.52 28.11
CA THR A 41 20.73 -6.40 29.05
C THR A 41 19.22 -6.41 28.76
N THR A 42 18.69 -5.30 28.26
CA THR A 42 17.28 -5.18 27.88
C THR A 42 16.92 -6.03 26.65
N THR A 43 17.78 -6.06 25.64
CA THR A 43 17.58 -6.85 24.40
C THR A 43 17.54 -8.34 24.71
N VAL A 44 18.46 -8.83 25.53
CA VAL A 44 18.52 -10.24 25.94
C VAL A 44 17.28 -10.62 26.75
N LEU A 45 16.85 -9.77 27.68
CA LEU A 45 15.61 -9.98 28.45
C LEU A 45 14.38 -10.06 27.55
N VAL A 46 14.27 -9.21 26.53
CA VAL A 46 13.15 -9.23 25.58
C VAL A 46 13.14 -10.52 24.75
N ILE A 47 14.30 -10.98 24.29
CA ILE A 47 14.43 -12.24 23.53
C ILE A 47 14.00 -13.44 24.40
N PHE A 48 14.45 -13.51 25.65
CA PHE A 48 14.04 -14.56 26.58
C PHE A 48 12.55 -14.48 26.91
N ALA A 49 12.02 -13.28 27.13
CA ALA A 49 10.60 -13.07 27.38
C ALA A 49 9.74 -13.51 26.17
N ALA A 50 10.15 -13.18 24.95
CA ALA A 50 9.46 -13.60 23.73
C ALA A 50 9.48 -15.12 23.55
N ALA A 51 10.62 -15.77 23.77
CA ALA A 51 10.74 -17.23 23.72
C ALA A 51 9.89 -17.91 24.78
N PHE A 52 9.87 -17.36 26.00
CA PHE A 52 9.04 -17.85 27.10
C PHE A 52 7.54 -17.67 26.83
N LEU A 53 7.12 -16.52 26.31
CA LEU A 53 5.73 -16.29 25.91
C LEU A 53 5.30 -17.23 24.79
N MET A 54 6.17 -17.52 23.82
CA MET A 54 5.86 -18.50 22.78
C MET A 54 5.77 -19.92 23.34
N PHE A 55 6.67 -20.29 24.26
CA PHE A 55 6.60 -21.56 24.98
C PHE A 55 5.25 -21.73 25.69
N LEU A 56 4.84 -20.73 26.48
CA LEU A 56 3.55 -20.75 27.18
C LEU A 56 2.38 -20.81 26.21
N ARG A 57 2.40 -20.02 25.13
CA ARG A 57 1.33 -20.01 24.13
C ARG A 57 1.16 -21.39 23.48
N VAL A 58 2.24 -22.04 23.07
CA VAL A 58 2.18 -23.36 22.41
C VAL A 58 1.82 -24.46 23.41
N LEU A 59 2.33 -24.38 24.64
CA LEU A 59 2.01 -25.34 25.71
C LEU A 59 0.52 -25.33 26.03
N PHE A 60 -0.07 -24.14 26.13
CA PHE A 60 -1.48 -23.94 26.46
C PHE A 60 -2.39 -23.76 25.23
N ASN A 61 -1.93 -24.07 24.03
CA ASN A 61 -2.69 -23.82 22.79
C ASN A 61 -4.08 -24.48 22.79
N GLU A 62 -4.22 -25.68 23.38
CA GLU A 62 -5.50 -26.39 23.56
C GLU A 62 -6.45 -25.64 24.50
N GLN A 63 -5.95 -25.13 25.63
CA GLN A 63 -6.76 -24.39 26.60
C GLN A 63 -7.12 -22.99 26.11
N ILE A 64 -6.17 -22.32 25.44
CA ILE A 64 -6.40 -21.03 24.79
C ILE A 64 -7.43 -21.20 23.68
N SER A 65 -7.27 -22.18 22.79
CA SER A 65 -8.26 -22.43 21.72
C SER A 65 -9.63 -22.86 22.27
N ALA A 66 -9.70 -23.64 23.35
CA ALA A 66 -10.96 -23.98 24.01
C ALA A 66 -11.63 -22.75 24.66
N MET A 67 -10.86 -21.89 25.34
CA MET A 67 -11.33 -20.63 25.90
C MET A 67 -11.79 -19.63 24.82
N TRP A 68 -11.17 -19.69 23.64
CA TRP A 68 -11.54 -18.86 22.50
C TRP A 68 -12.76 -19.39 21.75
N ARG A 69 -12.94 -20.72 21.66
CA ARG A 69 -14.15 -21.35 21.10
C ARG A 69 -15.38 -21.18 22.01
N SER A 70 -15.19 -21.10 23.32
CA SER A 70 -16.28 -20.91 24.29
C SER A 70 -16.73 -19.45 24.44
N ARG A 71 -16.01 -18.50 23.85
CA ARG A 71 -16.55 -17.14 23.69
C ARG A 71 -17.54 -17.17 22.53
N PRO A 72 -18.86 -16.98 22.77
CA PRO A 72 -19.77 -16.72 21.66
C PRO A 72 -19.17 -15.56 20.88
N GLN A 73 -19.05 -15.72 19.56
CA GLN A 73 -18.65 -14.67 18.65
C GLN A 73 -19.69 -13.55 18.79
N LYS A 74 -19.52 -12.68 19.79
CA LYS A 74 -20.35 -11.50 19.97
C LYS A 74 -20.13 -10.72 18.69
N GLN A 75 -21.14 -10.69 17.84
CA GLN A 75 -21.25 -9.69 16.81
C GLN A 75 -21.03 -8.35 17.53
N LEU A 76 -19.87 -7.73 17.31
CA LEU A 76 -19.51 -6.45 17.94
C LEU A 76 -20.48 -5.32 17.51
N MET A 77 -21.33 -5.58 16.52
CA MET A 77 -22.39 -4.70 16.08
C MET A 77 -23.74 -5.41 16.24
N SER A 78 -24.65 -4.78 16.98
CA SER A 78 -26.04 -5.20 17.09
C SER A 78 -26.65 -5.32 15.69
N ASP A 79 -27.46 -6.36 15.43
CA ASP A 79 -28.16 -6.55 14.16
C ASP A 79 -29.01 -5.33 13.72
N LYS A 80 -29.32 -4.39 14.63
CA LYS A 80 -29.96 -3.11 14.29
C LYS A 80 -28.99 -2.06 13.75
N THR A 81 -27.74 -1.99 14.22
CA THR A 81 -26.75 -1.02 13.73
C THR A 81 -26.06 -1.50 12.45
N SER A 82 -25.88 -2.81 12.29
CA SER A 82 -25.49 -3.40 11.00
C SER A 82 -26.58 -3.16 9.95
N ASN A 83 -27.87 -3.37 10.27
CA ASN A 83 -28.97 -3.10 9.35
C ASN A 83 -29.17 -1.61 9.01
N PHE A 84 -28.83 -0.69 9.92
CA PHE A 84 -28.87 0.75 9.62
C PHE A 84 -27.74 1.19 8.67
N LEU A 85 -26.56 0.57 8.77
CA LEU A 85 -25.40 0.85 7.91
C LEU A 85 -25.42 0.08 6.57
N THR A 86 -26.23 -0.97 6.44
CA THR A 86 -26.38 -1.77 5.20
C THR A 86 -27.53 -1.31 4.30
N LEU A 87 -28.40 -0.43 4.77
CA LEU A 87 -29.43 0.19 3.93
C LEU A 87 -28.76 1.05 2.83
N PRO A 88 -29.05 0.80 1.54
CA PRO A 88 -28.30 1.39 0.43
C PRO A 88 -28.44 2.92 0.31
N SER A 89 -29.42 3.52 1.00
CA SER A 89 -29.60 4.97 1.09
C SER A 89 -28.73 5.58 2.21
N THR A 90 -28.82 5.07 3.44
CA THR A 90 -28.04 5.55 4.60
C THR A 90 -26.54 5.32 4.42
N GLN A 91 -26.14 4.23 3.76
CA GLN A 91 -24.73 3.97 3.42
C GLN A 91 -24.15 5.05 2.49
N ARG A 92 -24.92 5.54 1.52
CA ARG A 92 -24.50 6.62 0.60
C ARG A 92 -24.36 7.95 1.34
N TRP A 93 -25.29 8.26 2.25
CA TRP A 93 -25.21 9.45 3.09
C TRP A 93 -24.02 9.40 4.05
N PHE A 94 -23.75 8.24 4.66
CA PHE A 94 -22.60 8.05 5.54
C PHE A 94 -21.26 8.19 4.78
N LEU A 95 -21.15 7.56 3.61
CA LEU A 95 -19.98 7.74 2.73
C LEU A 95 -19.84 9.20 2.28
N GLY A 96 -20.95 9.87 1.92
CA GLY A 96 -20.96 11.28 1.57
C GLY A 96 -20.48 12.17 2.73
N ALA A 97 -20.95 11.91 3.95
CA ALA A 97 -20.52 12.61 5.15
C ALA A 97 -19.02 12.40 5.43
N LEU A 98 -18.50 11.19 5.20
CA LEU A 98 -17.07 10.87 5.35
C LEU A 98 -16.22 11.64 4.33
N VAL A 99 -16.67 11.74 3.07
CA VAL A 99 -16.01 12.54 2.04
C VAL A 99 -16.02 14.03 2.39
N ILE A 100 -17.15 14.56 2.87
CA ILE A 100 -17.25 15.95 3.32
C ILE A 100 -16.31 16.20 4.51
N ALA A 101 -16.26 15.28 5.47
CA ALA A 101 -15.35 15.37 6.60
C ALA A 101 -13.89 15.36 6.14
N ALA A 102 -13.52 14.50 5.19
CA ALA A 102 -12.17 14.48 4.61
C ALA A 102 -11.84 15.79 3.88
N LEU A 103 -12.80 16.42 3.22
CA LEU A 103 -12.60 17.68 2.50
C LEU A 103 -12.41 18.88 3.44
N VAL A 104 -13.10 18.87 4.60
CA VAL A 104 -13.09 19.98 5.57
C VAL A 104 -11.99 19.83 6.64
N TRP A 105 -11.63 18.61 7.02
CA TRP A 105 -10.60 18.34 8.05
C TRP A 105 -9.23 19.02 7.86
N PRO A 106 -8.63 19.11 6.65
CA PRO A 106 -7.29 19.69 6.50
C PRO A 106 -7.20 21.18 6.87
N PHE A 107 -8.33 21.90 6.92
CA PHE A 107 -8.37 23.31 7.34
C PHE A 107 -8.21 23.49 8.85
N PHE A 108 -8.41 22.43 9.63
CA PHE A 108 -8.27 22.43 11.10
C PHE A 108 -7.04 21.65 11.58
N GLY A 109 -6.42 20.84 10.70
CA GLY A 109 -5.28 19.99 11.02
C GLY A 109 -3.94 20.75 11.07
N SER A 110 -2.98 20.21 11.82
CA SER A 110 -1.60 20.70 11.78
C SER A 110 -0.93 20.36 10.44
N ARG A 111 0.11 21.12 10.06
CA ARG A 111 0.87 20.87 8.81
C ARG A 111 1.35 19.42 8.70
N GLY A 112 1.86 18.85 9.79
CA GLY A 112 2.33 17.46 9.83
C GLY A 112 1.19 16.47 9.64
N ALA A 113 0.04 16.68 10.30
CA ALA A 113 -1.11 15.81 10.18
C ALA A 113 -1.67 15.77 8.74
N VAL A 114 -1.75 16.92 8.07
CA VAL A 114 -2.20 17.01 6.67
C VAL A 114 -1.20 16.34 5.72
N ASP A 115 0.10 16.47 5.98
CA ASP A 115 1.15 15.80 5.19
C ASP A 115 1.10 14.27 5.35
N ILE A 116 0.93 13.76 6.58
CA ILE A 116 0.71 12.33 6.84
C ILE A 116 -0.57 11.85 6.16
N ALA A 117 -1.66 12.61 6.23
CA ALA A 117 -2.91 12.26 5.58
C ALA A 117 -2.78 12.24 4.04
N THR A 118 -1.96 13.13 3.48
CA THR A 118 -1.60 13.09 2.05
C THR A 118 -0.83 11.80 1.71
N LEU A 119 0.01 11.32 2.62
CA LEU A 119 0.77 10.08 2.43
C LEU A 119 -0.16 8.88 2.45
N ILE A 120 -1.09 8.83 3.40
CA ILE A 120 -2.15 7.83 3.46
C ILE A 120 -2.89 7.77 2.11
N LEU A 121 -3.29 8.91 1.53
CA LEU A 121 -4.01 8.94 0.26
C LEU A 121 -3.18 8.39 -0.93
N ILE A 122 -1.86 8.61 -0.95
CA ILE A 122 -0.97 7.99 -1.94
C ILE A 122 -0.99 6.47 -1.81
N TYR A 123 -0.84 5.95 -0.59
CA TYR A 123 -0.87 4.50 -0.35
C TYR A 123 -2.27 3.89 -0.54
N VAL A 124 -3.33 4.67 -0.35
CA VAL A 124 -4.69 4.27 -0.76
C VAL A 124 -4.74 4.09 -2.27
N MET A 125 -4.24 5.03 -3.07
CA MET A 125 -4.21 4.87 -4.53
C MET A 125 -3.38 3.66 -4.97
N LEU A 126 -2.19 3.46 -4.38
CA LEU A 126 -1.33 2.31 -4.65
C LEU A 126 -2.01 0.99 -4.27
N GLY A 127 -2.59 0.93 -3.07
CA GLY A 127 -3.30 -0.25 -2.59
C GLY A 127 -4.52 -0.57 -3.45
N LEU A 128 -5.29 0.44 -3.86
CA LEU A 128 -6.44 0.25 -4.73
C LEU A 128 -6.04 -0.25 -6.12
N GLY A 129 -4.95 0.29 -6.68
CA GLY A 129 -4.38 -0.16 -7.95
C GLY A 129 -3.88 -1.60 -7.89
N LEU A 130 -3.10 -1.96 -6.86
CA LEU A 130 -2.62 -3.32 -6.65
C LEU A 130 -3.77 -4.30 -6.34
N ASN A 131 -4.84 -3.84 -5.68
CA ASN A 131 -6.02 -4.66 -5.39
C ASN A 131 -6.77 -5.07 -6.68
N ILE A 132 -6.58 -4.39 -7.81
CA ILE A 132 -7.07 -4.87 -9.11
C ILE A 132 -6.35 -6.16 -9.51
N VAL A 133 -5.02 -6.17 -9.38
CA VAL A 133 -4.16 -7.28 -9.81
C VAL A 133 -4.26 -8.47 -8.84
N VAL A 134 -4.02 -8.22 -7.56
CA VAL A 134 -4.00 -9.26 -6.51
C VAL A 134 -5.42 -9.61 -6.08
N GLY A 135 -6.24 -8.61 -5.84
CA GLY A 135 -7.58 -8.79 -5.28
C GLY A 135 -8.62 -9.26 -6.29
N LEU A 136 -8.59 -8.79 -7.54
CA LEU A 136 -9.61 -9.17 -8.52
C LEU A 136 -9.12 -10.26 -9.46
N ALA A 137 -7.94 -10.08 -10.07
CA ALA A 137 -7.40 -11.04 -11.02
C ALA A 137 -6.65 -12.24 -10.37
N GLY A 138 -6.34 -12.16 -9.08
CA GLY A 138 -5.67 -13.24 -8.35
C GLY A 138 -4.19 -13.43 -8.70
N LEU A 139 -3.53 -12.38 -9.21
CA LEU A 139 -2.14 -12.40 -9.63
C LEU A 139 -1.27 -11.77 -8.54
N LEU A 140 -0.23 -12.49 -8.11
CA LEU A 140 0.68 -11.97 -7.10
C LEU A 140 1.76 -11.09 -7.76
N ASP A 141 1.74 -9.80 -7.44
CA ASP A 141 2.69 -8.80 -7.95
C ASP A 141 3.50 -8.21 -6.78
N LEU A 142 4.71 -8.74 -6.60
CA LEU A 142 5.68 -8.22 -5.63
C LEU A 142 6.50 -7.05 -6.20
N GLY A 143 6.42 -6.83 -7.50
CA GLY A 143 7.17 -5.82 -8.25
C GLY A 143 6.46 -4.49 -8.39
N TYR A 144 5.33 -4.29 -7.72
CA TYR A 144 4.44 -3.15 -7.93
C TYR A 144 5.14 -1.79 -7.80
N VAL A 145 6.16 -1.71 -6.92
CA VAL A 145 7.01 -0.52 -6.76
C VAL A 145 7.72 -0.10 -8.06
N GLY A 146 7.97 -1.01 -9.00
CA GLY A 146 8.54 -0.70 -10.31
C GLY A 146 7.64 0.21 -11.13
N PHE A 147 6.33 -0.05 -11.16
CA PHE A 147 5.36 0.81 -11.86
C PHE A 147 5.19 2.18 -11.19
N TYR A 148 5.33 2.19 -9.87
CA TYR A 148 5.34 3.41 -9.06
C TYR A 148 6.58 4.26 -9.38
N ALA A 149 7.75 3.65 -9.48
CA ALA A 149 9.00 4.29 -9.90
C ALA A 149 8.91 4.83 -11.33
N VAL A 150 8.42 4.02 -12.28
CA VAL A 150 8.23 4.46 -13.68
C VAL A 150 7.36 5.71 -13.75
N GLY A 151 6.26 5.78 -13.00
CA GLY A 151 5.40 6.97 -13.00
C GLY A 151 6.05 8.20 -12.38
N ALA A 152 6.76 8.02 -11.26
CA ALA A 152 7.48 9.10 -10.59
C ALA A 152 8.59 9.68 -11.48
N TYR A 153 9.41 8.81 -12.09
CA TYR A 153 10.48 9.22 -12.98
C TYR A 153 9.97 9.78 -14.30
N THR A 154 8.90 9.23 -14.87
CA THR A 154 8.27 9.81 -16.07
C THR A 154 7.82 11.24 -15.78
N TYR A 155 7.18 11.47 -14.64
CA TYR A 155 6.78 12.81 -14.22
C TYR A 155 7.98 13.75 -14.06
N ALA A 156 9.00 13.33 -13.31
CA ALA A 156 10.18 14.13 -13.06
C ALA A 156 10.97 14.47 -14.34
N LEU A 157 11.13 13.49 -15.24
CA LEU A 157 11.84 13.68 -16.51
C LEU A 157 11.08 14.60 -17.48
N LEU A 158 9.76 14.42 -17.59
CA LEU A 158 8.94 15.29 -18.44
C LEU A 158 8.99 16.75 -17.97
N GLN A 159 8.98 16.96 -16.66
CA GLN A 159 9.09 18.29 -16.11
C GLN A 159 10.51 18.86 -16.27
N HIS A 160 11.54 18.08 -15.97
CA HIS A 160 12.93 18.53 -16.01
C HIS A 160 13.40 18.89 -17.43
N TYR A 161 13.05 18.07 -18.43
CA TYR A 161 13.52 18.26 -19.81
C TYR A 161 12.56 19.05 -20.70
N PHE A 162 11.25 18.86 -20.54
CA PHE A 162 10.23 19.47 -21.41
C PHE A 162 9.46 20.63 -20.76
N GLY A 163 9.64 20.86 -19.45
CA GLY A 163 8.94 21.92 -18.73
C GLY A 163 7.41 21.74 -18.69
N PHE A 164 6.93 20.51 -18.86
CA PHE A 164 5.50 20.23 -18.87
C PHE A 164 4.91 20.38 -17.46
N GLY A 165 3.75 21.04 -17.38
CA GLY A 165 3.04 21.23 -16.12
C GLY A 165 2.44 19.94 -15.57
N PHE A 166 2.13 19.95 -14.27
CA PHE A 166 1.66 18.78 -13.53
C PHE A 166 0.50 18.04 -14.20
N TRP A 167 -0.50 18.77 -14.71
CA TRP A 167 -1.72 18.21 -15.28
C TRP A 167 -1.50 17.45 -16.60
N ILE A 168 -0.44 17.77 -17.34
CA ILE A 168 -0.05 17.06 -18.57
C ILE A 168 0.82 15.86 -18.22
N CYS A 169 1.73 16.03 -17.27
CA CYS A 169 2.62 14.96 -16.81
C CYS A 169 1.85 13.82 -16.10
N LEU A 170 0.76 14.14 -15.39
CA LEU A 170 -0.06 13.15 -14.67
C LEU A 170 -0.64 12.04 -15.59
N PRO A 171 -1.40 12.34 -16.68
CA PRO A 171 -1.88 11.31 -17.61
C PRO A 171 -0.74 10.59 -18.34
N LEU A 172 0.33 11.32 -18.71
CA LEU A 172 1.48 10.71 -19.39
C LEU A 172 2.23 9.72 -18.51
N ALA A 173 2.41 10.03 -17.22
CA ALA A 173 3.01 9.12 -16.25
C ALA A 173 2.16 7.85 -16.06
N GLY A 174 0.83 8.00 -15.98
CA GLY A 174 -0.08 6.85 -15.95
C GLY A 174 0.00 5.99 -17.20
N LEU A 175 0.05 6.60 -18.38
CA LEU A 175 0.20 5.89 -19.67
C LEU A 175 1.56 5.21 -19.80
N ALA A 176 2.64 5.84 -19.33
CA ALA A 176 3.96 5.23 -19.31
C ALA A 176 3.98 3.99 -18.41
N SER A 177 3.48 4.10 -17.18
CA SER A 177 3.37 2.94 -16.29
C SER A 177 2.45 1.86 -16.84
N ALA A 178 1.33 2.22 -17.49
CA ALA A 178 0.45 1.28 -18.17
C ALA A 178 1.18 0.53 -19.31
N THR A 179 1.99 1.24 -20.09
CA THR A 179 2.80 0.67 -21.19
C THR A 179 3.83 -0.31 -20.64
N PHE A 180 4.58 0.06 -19.60
CA PHE A 180 5.49 -0.86 -18.93
C PHE A 180 4.77 -2.05 -18.30
N GLY A 181 3.59 -1.83 -17.73
CA GLY A 181 2.71 -2.89 -17.24
C GLY A 181 2.31 -3.85 -18.36
N PHE A 182 1.89 -3.34 -19.51
CA PHE A 182 1.55 -4.17 -20.67
C PHE A 182 2.76 -4.97 -21.20
N LEU A 183 3.91 -4.30 -21.37
CA LEU A 183 5.14 -4.91 -21.87
C LEU A 183 5.63 -6.03 -20.95
N LEU A 184 5.56 -5.84 -19.63
CA LEU A 184 5.95 -6.85 -18.66
C LEU A 184 4.89 -7.93 -18.47
N GLY A 185 3.61 -7.56 -18.46
CA GLY A 185 2.52 -8.51 -18.27
C GLY A 185 2.55 -9.60 -19.34
N PHE A 186 2.86 -9.26 -20.60
CA PHE A 186 2.87 -10.23 -21.69
C PHE A 186 3.78 -11.47 -21.47
N PRO A 187 5.09 -11.33 -21.16
CA PRO A 187 5.95 -12.48 -20.84
C PRO A 187 5.63 -13.11 -19.48
N VAL A 188 5.28 -12.29 -18.49
CA VAL A 188 5.12 -12.75 -17.10
C VAL A 188 3.87 -13.61 -16.90
N LEU A 189 2.82 -13.39 -17.68
CA LEU A 189 1.59 -14.19 -17.65
C LEU A 189 1.74 -15.65 -18.11
N ARG A 190 2.91 -16.02 -18.64
CA ARG A 190 3.26 -17.43 -18.92
C ARG A 190 3.62 -18.21 -17.66
N LEU A 191 3.94 -17.50 -16.57
CA LEU A 191 4.32 -18.06 -15.28
C LEU A 191 3.12 -18.17 -14.35
N ARG A 192 3.18 -19.07 -13.37
CA ARG A 192 2.10 -19.31 -12.41
C ARG A 192 2.61 -19.26 -10.97
N GLY A 193 1.73 -18.83 -10.07
CA GLY A 193 1.98 -18.83 -8.62
C GLY A 193 3.26 -18.07 -8.26
N ASP A 194 4.15 -18.73 -7.54
CA ASP A 194 5.36 -18.13 -6.98
C ASP A 194 6.35 -17.64 -8.06
N TYR A 195 6.37 -18.28 -9.23
CA TYR A 195 7.22 -17.83 -10.34
C TYR A 195 6.80 -16.44 -10.86
N LEU A 196 5.49 -16.15 -10.86
CA LEU A 196 4.96 -14.83 -11.21
C LEU A 196 5.47 -13.77 -10.22
N ALA A 197 5.44 -14.12 -8.92
CA ALA A 197 5.88 -13.25 -7.84
C ALA A 197 7.38 -12.94 -7.90
N ILE A 198 8.22 -13.95 -8.18
CA ILE A 198 9.67 -13.80 -8.28
C ILE A 198 10.03 -12.89 -9.45
N VAL A 199 9.39 -13.06 -10.61
CA VAL A 199 9.71 -12.25 -11.79
C VAL A 199 9.23 -10.81 -11.65
N THR A 200 8.07 -10.59 -11.04
CA THR A 200 7.62 -9.21 -10.74
C THR A 200 8.57 -8.53 -9.74
N LEU A 201 8.99 -9.19 -8.67
CA LEU A 201 10.03 -8.69 -7.76
C LEU A 201 11.30 -8.32 -8.53
N GLY A 202 11.78 -9.22 -9.37
CA GLY A 202 12.96 -9.00 -10.21
C GLY A 202 12.82 -7.77 -11.10
N PHE A 203 11.65 -7.52 -11.68
CA PHE A 203 11.39 -6.30 -12.45
C PHE A 203 11.45 -5.03 -11.60
N GLY A 204 10.82 -5.01 -10.43
CA GLY A 204 10.89 -3.84 -9.55
C GLY A 204 12.33 -3.48 -9.19
N GLU A 205 13.14 -4.52 -8.92
CA GLU A 205 14.58 -4.39 -8.68
C GLU A 205 15.36 -3.94 -9.93
N ILE A 206 15.08 -4.51 -11.09
CA ILE A 206 15.70 -4.12 -12.37
C ILE A 206 15.42 -2.64 -12.66
N ILE A 207 14.19 -2.17 -12.50
CA ILE A 207 13.83 -0.76 -12.70
C ILE A 207 14.62 0.13 -11.75
N ARG A 208 14.70 -0.22 -10.47
CA ARG A 208 15.47 0.56 -9.49
C ARG A 208 16.97 0.61 -9.85
N LEU A 209 17.56 -0.54 -10.19
CA LEU A 209 18.96 -0.64 -10.59
C LEU A 209 19.24 0.12 -11.89
N PHE A 210 18.32 0.05 -12.85
CA PHE A 210 18.38 0.79 -14.10
C PHE A 210 18.39 2.30 -13.84
N LEU A 211 17.44 2.79 -13.04
CA LEU A 211 17.35 4.21 -12.67
C LEU A 211 18.58 4.70 -11.91
N ARG A 212 19.21 3.84 -11.10
CA ARG A 212 20.44 4.16 -10.36
C ARG A 212 21.67 4.20 -11.27
N ASN A 213 21.76 3.32 -12.25
CA ASN A 213 22.89 3.24 -13.17
C ASN A 213 22.82 4.29 -14.30
N LEU A 214 21.62 4.80 -14.61
CA LEU A 214 21.37 5.74 -15.71
C LEU A 214 21.73 7.20 -15.35
N THR A 215 22.99 7.46 -15.03
CA THR A 215 23.45 8.76 -14.49
C THR A 215 23.12 9.96 -15.37
N ASP A 216 23.16 9.81 -16.70
CA ASP A 216 23.07 10.93 -17.64
C ASP A 216 21.65 11.53 -17.74
N ILE A 217 20.62 10.73 -17.45
CA ILE A 217 19.21 11.14 -17.62
C ILE A 217 18.50 11.26 -16.26
N THR A 218 18.74 10.33 -15.32
CA THR A 218 18.03 10.32 -14.03
C THR A 218 18.82 10.96 -12.89
N GLY A 219 20.08 11.34 -13.14
CA GLY A 219 21.02 11.75 -12.08
C GLY A 219 21.54 10.58 -11.23
N GLY A 220 21.21 9.33 -11.60
CA GLY A 220 21.63 8.13 -10.90
C GLY A 220 21.24 8.14 -9.41
N PRO A 221 22.17 7.88 -8.47
CA PRO A 221 21.89 7.92 -7.03
C PRO A 221 21.49 9.30 -6.49
N ASN A 222 21.90 10.39 -7.15
CA ASN A 222 21.53 11.75 -6.72
C ASN A 222 20.05 12.06 -7.02
N GLY A 223 19.46 11.33 -7.97
CA GLY A 223 18.08 11.52 -8.38
C GLY A 223 17.83 12.86 -9.06
N ILE A 224 16.54 13.21 -9.19
CA ILE A 224 16.08 14.45 -9.83
C ILE A 224 15.51 15.38 -8.75
N SER A 225 16.17 16.52 -8.56
CA SER A 225 15.77 17.59 -7.63
C SER A 225 14.96 18.69 -8.32
N ASN A 226 14.38 19.61 -7.53
CA ASN A 226 13.65 20.79 -8.01
C ASN A 226 12.46 20.45 -8.91
N ILE A 227 11.77 19.37 -8.57
CA ILE A 227 10.52 19.00 -9.23
C ILE A 227 9.46 20.00 -8.80
N GLU A 228 8.94 20.77 -9.76
CA GLU A 228 7.95 21.79 -9.42
C GLU A 228 6.63 21.14 -9.05
N LYS A 229 5.93 21.85 -8.17
CA LYS A 229 4.72 21.36 -7.53
C LYS A 229 3.49 21.67 -8.39
N PRO A 230 2.38 20.95 -8.19
CA PRO A 230 1.15 21.21 -8.93
C PRO A 230 0.71 22.67 -8.80
N THR A 231 0.30 23.27 -9.91
CA THR A 231 -0.25 24.63 -9.97
C THR A 231 -1.75 24.56 -10.23
N LEU A 232 -2.51 25.54 -9.72
CA LEU A 232 -3.94 25.66 -9.96
C LEU A 232 -4.19 26.69 -11.05
N PHE A 233 -4.50 26.26 -12.28
CA PHE A 233 -4.68 27.16 -13.44
C PHE A 233 -3.51 28.15 -13.66
N GLY A 234 -2.27 27.70 -13.40
CA GLY A 234 -1.08 28.53 -13.47
C GLY A 234 -0.77 29.35 -12.21
N LEU A 235 -1.64 29.31 -11.20
CA LEU A 235 -1.37 29.91 -9.90
C LEU A 235 -0.45 29.01 -9.07
N THR A 236 0.67 29.55 -8.61
CA THR A 236 1.61 28.83 -7.75
C THR A 236 1.27 29.08 -6.28
N PHE A 237 1.45 28.06 -5.43
CA PHE A 237 1.29 28.18 -3.97
C PHE A 237 2.63 28.49 -3.27
N GLU A 238 3.58 29.08 -4.01
CA GLU A 238 4.88 29.46 -3.50
C GLU A 238 4.88 30.91 -3.01
N ARG A 239 5.86 31.28 -2.19
CA ARG A 239 5.96 32.64 -1.64
C ARG A 239 6.28 33.68 -2.74
N LYS A 240 6.99 33.25 -3.78
CA LYS A 240 7.34 34.05 -4.96
C LYS A 240 6.98 33.21 -6.17
N ALA A 241 6.32 33.80 -7.16
CA ALA A 241 6.11 33.12 -8.42
C ALA A 241 7.40 33.16 -9.25
N ALA A 242 7.59 32.12 -10.09
CA ALA A 242 8.54 32.18 -11.20
C ALA A 242 8.11 33.23 -12.22
N GLU A 243 9.06 33.74 -13.01
CA GLU A 243 8.82 34.80 -13.99
C GLU A 243 7.62 34.47 -14.91
N GLY A 244 6.62 35.36 -14.93
CA GLY A 244 5.41 35.21 -15.77
C GLY A 244 4.20 34.53 -15.12
N MET A 245 4.32 33.98 -13.91
CA MET A 245 3.20 33.38 -13.17
C MET A 245 2.76 34.27 -12.00
N GLN A 246 1.51 34.14 -11.56
CA GLN A 246 1.01 34.81 -10.35
C GLN A 246 0.88 33.81 -9.20
N THR A 247 1.14 34.26 -7.97
CA THR A 247 0.90 33.39 -6.80
C THR A 247 -0.58 33.38 -6.43
N PHE A 248 -1.05 32.27 -5.86
CA PHE A 248 -2.41 32.13 -5.38
C PHE A 248 -2.77 33.21 -4.34
N HIS A 249 -1.84 33.53 -3.44
CA HIS A 249 -2.03 34.53 -2.39
C HIS A 249 -2.16 35.95 -2.95
N GLU A 250 -1.36 36.31 -3.96
CA GLU A 250 -1.46 37.61 -4.62
C GLU A 250 -2.76 37.74 -5.44
N TYR A 251 -3.16 36.69 -6.17
CA TYR A 251 -4.38 36.72 -6.98
C TYR A 251 -5.65 36.90 -6.13
N PHE A 252 -5.73 36.25 -4.97
CA PHE A 252 -6.88 36.35 -4.06
C PHE A 252 -6.74 37.43 -2.98
N GLY A 253 -5.63 38.18 -2.96
CA GLY A 253 -5.36 39.21 -1.94
C GLY A 253 -5.26 38.65 -0.52
N LEU A 254 -4.87 37.38 -0.37
CA LEU A 254 -4.80 36.68 0.92
C LEU A 254 -3.37 36.73 1.50
N PRO A 255 -3.20 36.78 2.84
CA PRO A 255 -1.88 36.67 3.44
C PRO A 255 -1.24 35.30 3.15
N TYR A 256 0.04 35.29 2.77
CA TYR A 256 0.78 34.06 2.51
C TYR A 256 0.85 33.17 3.76
N ASN A 257 0.32 31.96 3.65
CA ASN A 257 0.47 30.93 4.68
C ASN A 257 0.93 29.62 4.04
N SER A 258 2.06 29.10 4.53
CA SER A 258 2.70 27.87 4.06
C SER A 258 1.83 26.62 4.19
N ILE A 259 0.82 26.64 5.08
CA ILE A 259 -0.11 25.53 5.25
C ILE A 259 -0.99 25.32 4.01
N ASN A 260 -1.33 26.39 3.29
CA ASN A 260 -2.22 26.33 2.12
C ASN A 260 -1.67 25.45 1.01
N LYS A 261 -0.34 25.44 0.84
CA LYS A 261 0.36 24.55 -0.10
C LYS A 261 0.16 23.08 0.25
N VAL A 262 0.23 22.74 1.54
CA VAL A 262 0.06 21.36 2.02
C VAL A 262 -1.41 20.94 1.92
N ILE A 263 -2.34 21.83 2.27
CA ILE A 263 -3.78 21.61 2.09
C ILE A 263 -4.12 21.41 0.61
N PHE A 264 -3.55 22.20 -0.29
CA PHE A 264 -3.77 22.05 -1.72
C PHE A 264 -3.30 20.69 -2.25
N LEU A 265 -2.09 20.26 -1.88
CA LEU A 265 -1.59 18.92 -2.23
C LEU A 265 -2.51 17.83 -1.66
N TYR A 266 -2.96 17.96 -0.42
CA TYR A 266 -3.91 17.03 0.17
C TYR A 266 -5.22 16.95 -0.62
N LEU A 267 -5.78 18.08 -1.04
CA LEU A 267 -7.01 18.13 -1.82
C LEU A 267 -6.84 17.48 -3.20
N ILE A 268 -5.68 17.67 -3.86
CA ILE A 268 -5.36 16.94 -5.10
C ILE A 268 -5.28 15.44 -4.82
N ALA A 269 -4.56 15.02 -3.77
CA ALA A 269 -4.46 13.60 -3.41
C ALA A 269 -5.83 12.98 -3.15
N LEU A 270 -6.71 13.72 -2.45
CA LEU A 270 -8.07 13.30 -2.15
C LEU A 270 -8.89 13.19 -3.44
N LEU A 271 -8.80 14.18 -4.33
CA LEU A 271 -9.45 14.14 -5.63
C LEU A 271 -9.00 12.93 -6.47
N LEU A 272 -7.68 12.67 -6.54
CA LEU A 272 -7.14 11.54 -7.28
C LEU A 272 -7.55 10.19 -6.65
N ALA A 273 -7.57 10.08 -5.32
CA ALA A 273 -8.03 8.88 -4.63
C ALA A 273 -9.53 8.63 -4.85
N LEU A 274 -10.37 9.67 -4.79
CA LEU A 274 -11.80 9.58 -5.10
C LEU A 274 -12.05 9.23 -6.56
N LEU A 275 -11.28 9.80 -7.49
CA LEU A 275 -11.34 9.47 -8.91
C LEU A 275 -10.93 8.01 -9.13
N ALA A 276 -9.85 7.54 -8.50
CA ALA A 276 -9.44 6.15 -8.55
C ALA A 276 -10.54 5.21 -8.03
N LEU A 277 -11.14 5.52 -6.88
CA LEU A 277 -12.28 4.78 -6.34
C LEU A 277 -13.47 4.77 -7.30
N PHE A 278 -13.79 5.90 -7.91
CA PHE A 278 -14.88 6.00 -8.88
C PHE A 278 -14.61 5.14 -10.11
N VAL A 279 -13.42 5.24 -10.70
CA VAL A 279 -13.02 4.47 -11.89
C VAL A 279 -13.01 2.98 -11.58
N ILE A 280 -12.43 2.55 -10.47
CA ILE A 280 -12.37 1.12 -10.10
C ILE A 280 -13.78 0.59 -9.83
N ASN A 281 -14.64 1.35 -9.13
CA ASN A 281 -16.04 0.96 -8.93
C ASN A 281 -16.81 0.85 -10.25
N ARG A 282 -16.50 1.69 -11.23
CA ARG A 282 -17.08 1.60 -12.56
C ARG A 282 -16.56 0.36 -13.30
N LEU A 283 -15.26 0.09 -13.26
CA LEU A 283 -14.62 -1.08 -13.88
C LEU A 283 -15.17 -2.40 -13.33
N LEU A 284 -15.39 -2.50 -12.02
CA LEU A 284 -15.99 -3.68 -11.37
C LEU A 284 -17.41 -3.99 -11.87
N ARG A 285 -18.18 -2.95 -12.24
CA ARG A 285 -19.52 -3.12 -12.78
C ARG A 285 -19.53 -3.42 -14.28
N MET A 286 -18.42 -3.16 -14.97
CA MET A 286 -18.25 -3.44 -16.39
C MET A 286 -17.90 -4.93 -16.63
N PRO A 287 -18.08 -5.43 -17.87
CA PRO A 287 -17.75 -6.81 -18.22
C PRO A 287 -16.29 -7.19 -17.92
N ILE A 288 -15.36 -6.23 -18.04
CA ILE A 288 -13.94 -6.47 -17.76
C ILE A 288 -13.67 -6.82 -16.30
N GLY A 289 -14.34 -6.13 -15.35
CA GLY A 289 -14.22 -6.42 -13.93
C GLY A 289 -14.83 -7.76 -13.56
N ARG A 290 -16.00 -8.07 -14.12
CA ARG A 290 -16.66 -9.38 -13.98
C ARG A 290 -15.76 -10.51 -14.51
N ALA A 291 -15.05 -10.28 -15.61
CA ALA A 291 -14.14 -11.24 -16.20
C ALA A 291 -12.89 -11.47 -15.32
N TRP A 292 -12.35 -10.44 -14.66
CA TRP A 292 -11.28 -10.62 -13.66
C TRP A 292 -11.72 -11.51 -12.50
N GLU A 293 -12.89 -11.21 -11.95
CA GLU A 293 -13.46 -11.99 -10.84
C GLU A 293 -13.70 -13.45 -11.25
N ALA A 294 -14.33 -13.69 -12.41
CA ALA A 294 -14.60 -15.04 -12.89
C ALA A 294 -13.32 -15.84 -13.13
N LEU A 295 -12.30 -15.20 -13.74
CA LEU A 295 -11.02 -15.85 -14.05
C LEU A 295 -10.23 -16.23 -12.79
N ARG A 296 -10.35 -15.42 -11.73
CA ARG A 296 -9.73 -15.72 -10.43
C ARG A 296 -10.35 -16.95 -9.77
N GLU A 297 -11.65 -17.17 -9.93
CA GLU A 297 -12.34 -18.33 -9.34
C GLU A 297 -12.05 -19.63 -10.11
N ASP A 298 -12.24 -19.61 -11.44
CA ASP A 298 -11.97 -20.78 -12.28
C ASP A 298 -11.54 -20.36 -13.70
N GLU A 299 -10.22 -20.42 -13.92
CA GLU A 299 -9.62 -20.14 -15.23
C GLU A 299 -10.00 -21.18 -16.29
N ILE A 300 -10.22 -22.45 -15.91
CA ILE A 300 -10.55 -23.53 -16.85
C ILE A 300 -11.98 -23.34 -17.36
N ALA A 301 -12.93 -23.06 -16.46
CA ALA A 301 -14.32 -22.77 -16.82
C ALA A 301 -14.41 -21.52 -17.72
N CYS A 302 -13.67 -20.46 -17.40
CA CYS A 302 -13.63 -19.26 -18.25
C CYS A 302 -13.12 -19.55 -19.67
N ARG A 303 -12.07 -20.38 -19.79
CA ARG A 303 -11.55 -20.79 -21.10
C ARG A 303 -12.56 -21.62 -21.90
N ALA A 304 -13.32 -22.49 -21.25
CA ALA A 304 -14.38 -23.28 -21.90
C ALA A 304 -15.51 -22.39 -22.45
N LEU A 305 -15.76 -21.24 -21.82
CA LEU A 305 -16.72 -20.22 -22.28
C LEU A 305 -16.15 -19.27 -23.34
N GLY A 306 -14.92 -19.50 -23.82
CA GLY A 306 -14.29 -18.69 -24.88
C GLY A 306 -13.60 -17.41 -24.39
N LEU A 307 -13.46 -17.20 -23.08
CA LEU A 307 -12.73 -16.05 -22.53
C LEU A 307 -11.21 -16.27 -22.68
N ASN A 308 -10.50 -15.28 -23.22
CA ASN A 308 -9.04 -15.32 -23.32
C ASN A 308 -8.39 -14.85 -22.00
N PRO A 309 -7.76 -15.75 -21.22
CA PRO A 309 -7.16 -15.39 -19.93
C PRO A 309 -6.04 -14.37 -20.06
N THR A 310 -5.29 -14.41 -21.16
CA THR A 310 -4.14 -13.55 -21.38
C THR A 310 -4.59 -12.10 -21.47
N ILE A 311 -5.62 -11.79 -22.26
CA ILE A 311 -6.14 -10.42 -22.42
C ILE A 311 -6.73 -9.93 -21.09
N ILE A 312 -7.48 -10.79 -20.40
CA ILE A 312 -8.13 -10.46 -19.13
C ILE A 312 -7.08 -10.15 -18.06
N LYS A 313 -6.09 -11.03 -17.85
CA LYS A 313 -5.00 -10.81 -16.89
C LYS A 313 -4.13 -9.61 -17.26
N LEU A 314 -3.82 -9.44 -18.54
CA LEU A 314 -3.02 -8.32 -19.03
C LEU A 314 -3.71 -6.99 -18.79
N SER A 315 -5.03 -6.91 -19.02
CA SER A 315 -5.80 -5.70 -18.73
C SER A 315 -5.80 -5.33 -17.24
N ALA A 316 -5.89 -6.32 -16.33
CA ALA A 316 -5.80 -6.09 -14.89
C ALA A 316 -4.41 -5.52 -14.53
N PHE A 317 -3.37 -6.12 -15.09
CA PHE A 317 -1.98 -5.72 -14.84
C PHE A 317 -1.65 -4.32 -15.38
N THR A 318 -2.07 -4.02 -16.62
CA THR A 318 -1.92 -2.71 -17.25
C THR A 318 -2.67 -1.61 -16.49
N LEU A 319 -3.91 -1.86 -16.06
CA LEU A 319 -4.68 -0.88 -15.29
C LEU A 319 -4.13 -0.69 -13.87
N GLY A 320 -3.72 -1.78 -13.20
CA GLY A 320 -3.04 -1.71 -11.91
C GLY A 320 -1.74 -0.89 -11.98
N ALA A 321 -0.94 -1.10 -13.02
CA ALA A 321 0.28 -0.33 -13.28
C ALA A 321 -0.01 1.15 -13.58
N ALA A 322 -1.08 1.47 -14.30
CA ALA A 322 -1.51 2.85 -14.53
C ALA A 322 -1.80 3.60 -13.22
N PHE A 323 -2.53 2.97 -12.29
CA PHE A 323 -2.80 3.55 -10.96
C PHE A 323 -1.53 3.76 -10.13
N ALA A 324 -0.57 2.83 -10.22
CA ALA A 324 0.76 3.05 -9.64
C ALA A 324 1.48 4.25 -10.25
N GLY A 325 1.35 4.44 -11.57
CA GLY A 325 1.91 5.60 -12.27
C GLY A 325 1.32 6.94 -11.82
N PHE A 326 0.01 7.00 -11.63
CA PHE A 326 -0.67 8.19 -11.08
C PHE A 326 -0.22 8.48 -9.64
N ALA A 327 -0.11 7.45 -8.80
CA ALA A 327 0.40 7.63 -7.45
C ALA A 327 1.88 8.07 -7.43
N GLY A 328 2.70 7.53 -8.35
CA GLY A 328 4.14 7.84 -8.50
C GLY A 328 4.39 9.28 -8.92
N SER A 329 3.69 9.74 -9.94
CA SER A 329 3.77 11.14 -10.39
C SER A 329 3.35 12.12 -9.30
N PHE A 330 2.27 11.83 -8.59
CA PHE A 330 1.84 12.67 -7.47
C PHE A 330 2.82 12.63 -6.29
N PHE A 331 3.41 11.47 -5.97
CA PHE A 331 4.48 11.37 -4.97
C PHE A 331 5.69 12.22 -5.32
N ALA A 332 6.16 12.14 -6.57
CA ALA A 332 7.27 12.96 -7.06
C ALA A 332 6.98 14.46 -6.93
N ALA A 333 5.77 14.87 -7.34
CA ALA A 333 5.29 16.25 -7.22
C ALA A 333 5.19 16.73 -5.77
N ARG A 334 4.83 15.85 -4.83
CA ARG A 334 4.81 16.18 -3.40
C ARG A 334 6.21 16.34 -2.82
N GLN A 335 7.07 15.35 -3.07
CA GLN A 335 8.39 15.25 -2.43
C GLN A 335 9.36 16.30 -2.95
N GLY A 336 9.27 16.67 -4.24
CA GLY A 336 10.16 17.67 -4.87
C GLY A 336 11.56 17.15 -5.23
N LEU A 337 11.90 15.95 -4.75
CA LEU A 337 13.10 15.19 -5.05
C LEU A 337 12.71 13.72 -5.11
N ILE A 338 13.12 13.02 -6.17
CA ILE A 338 12.99 11.56 -6.23
C ILE A 338 14.36 10.92 -6.42
N THR A 339 14.62 9.86 -5.68
CA THR A 339 15.83 9.03 -5.78
C THR A 339 15.45 7.56 -5.96
N PRO A 340 16.31 6.73 -6.58
CA PRO A 340 16.00 5.31 -6.79
C PRO A 340 15.77 4.57 -5.46
N GLU A 341 16.40 5.01 -4.38
CA GLU A 341 16.30 4.42 -3.03
C GLU A 341 14.91 4.61 -2.41
N SER A 342 14.09 5.50 -2.95
CA SER A 342 12.68 5.66 -2.54
C SER A 342 11.79 4.50 -3.03
N PHE A 343 12.27 3.69 -4.00
CA PHE A 343 11.49 2.66 -4.68
C PHE A 343 12.02 1.26 -4.38
N THR A 344 12.06 0.89 -3.10
CA THR A 344 12.62 -0.40 -2.65
C THR A 344 11.59 -1.52 -2.63
N PHE A 345 12.05 -2.77 -2.59
CA PHE A 345 11.19 -3.93 -2.34
C PHE A 345 10.34 -3.79 -1.07
N LEU A 346 10.89 -3.16 -0.03
CA LEU A 346 10.18 -2.95 1.24
C LEU A 346 8.94 -2.08 1.05
N GLU A 347 9.00 -1.06 0.18
CA GLU A 347 7.82 -0.26 -0.19
C GLU A 347 6.77 -1.11 -0.91
N SER A 348 7.19 -1.98 -1.84
CA SER A 348 6.28 -2.92 -2.50
C SER A 348 5.60 -3.85 -1.50
N ALA A 349 6.36 -4.36 -0.52
CA ALA A 349 5.85 -5.21 0.53
C ALA A 349 4.82 -4.48 1.43
N ILE A 350 5.04 -3.19 1.73
CA ILE A 350 4.05 -2.37 2.46
C ILE A 350 2.76 -2.24 1.65
N ILE A 351 2.85 -1.94 0.34
CA ILE A 351 1.67 -1.82 -0.52
C ILE A 351 0.90 -3.14 -0.60
N LEU A 352 1.60 -4.26 -0.77
CA LEU A 352 0.99 -5.59 -0.74
C LEU A 352 0.35 -5.89 0.62
N ALA A 353 1.04 -5.56 1.70
CA ALA A 353 0.52 -5.77 3.05
C ALA A 353 -0.76 -4.97 3.27
N ILE A 354 -0.88 -3.74 2.76
CA ILE A 354 -2.13 -2.96 2.78
C ILE A 354 -3.26 -3.72 2.07
N VAL A 355 -3.00 -4.33 0.92
CA VAL A 355 -4.03 -5.10 0.18
C VAL A 355 -4.43 -6.37 0.92
N VAL A 356 -3.46 -7.13 1.42
CA VAL A 356 -3.70 -8.38 2.15
C VAL A 356 -4.44 -8.11 3.46
N LEU A 357 -3.99 -7.12 4.22
CA LEU A 357 -4.56 -6.74 5.51
C LEU A 357 -5.91 -6.03 5.36
N GLY A 358 -6.13 -5.29 4.28
CA GLY A 358 -7.45 -4.76 3.94
C GLY A 358 -8.45 -5.87 3.63
N GLY A 359 -7.98 -6.95 3.01
CA GLY A 359 -8.77 -8.07 2.52
C GLY A 359 -8.84 -8.03 1.00
N MET A 360 -8.29 -9.05 0.35
CA MET A 360 -8.20 -9.14 -1.11
C MET A 360 -9.57 -8.98 -1.78
N GLY A 361 -9.70 -7.95 -2.61
CA GLY A 361 -10.94 -7.62 -3.33
C GLY A 361 -11.81 -6.54 -2.64
N SER A 362 -11.49 -6.13 -1.40
CA SER A 362 -12.27 -5.13 -0.68
C SER A 362 -11.65 -3.73 -0.74
N GLN A 363 -12.31 -2.80 -1.43
CA GLN A 363 -11.83 -1.42 -1.53
C GLN A 363 -11.83 -0.69 -0.17
N LEU A 364 -12.90 -0.81 0.62
CA LEU A 364 -12.98 -0.17 1.94
C LEU A 364 -11.96 -0.76 2.92
N GLY A 365 -11.71 -2.07 2.82
CA GLY A 365 -10.66 -2.73 3.58
C GLY A 365 -9.28 -2.16 3.27
N VAL A 366 -8.96 -2.00 1.99
CA VAL A 366 -7.69 -1.38 1.53
C VAL A 366 -7.53 0.05 2.07
N ILE A 367 -8.58 0.86 2.06
CA ILE A 367 -8.52 2.24 2.60
C ILE A 367 -8.19 2.23 4.09
N LEU A 368 -8.91 1.41 4.87
CA LEU A 368 -8.66 1.29 6.32
C LEU A 368 -7.26 0.73 6.62
N ALA A 369 -6.82 -0.26 5.84
CA ALA A 369 -5.48 -0.82 5.96
C ALA A 369 -4.41 0.23 5.67
N ALA A 370 -4.55 1.05 4.62
CA ALA A 370 -3.61 2.13 4.33
C ALA A 370 -3.52 3.14 5.47
N VAL A 371 -4.66 3.53 6.07
CA VAL A 371 -4.69 4.40 7.25
C VAL A 371 -3.89 3.79 8.40
N VAL A 372 -4.17 2.53 8.74
CA VAL A 372 -3.47 1.85 9.86
C VAL A 372 -1.98 1.66 9.57
N MET A 373 -1.64 1.22 8.35
CA MET A 373 -0.27 0.86 7.98
C MET A 373 0.66 2.07 7.88
N ILE A 374 0.12 3.25 7.59
CA ILE A 374 0.89 4.50 7.56
C ILE A 374 0.85 5.21 8.91
N LEU A 375 -0.27 5.20 9.62
CA LEU A 375 -0.39 5.91 10.90
C LEU A 375 0.35 5.19 12.02
N LEU A 376 0.36 3.86 12.05
CA LEU A 376 1.01 3.11 13.13
C LEU A 376 2.53 3.37 13.21
N PRO A 377 3.31 3.28 12.12
CA PRO A 377 4.73 3.61 12.17
C PRO A 377 5.01 5.05 12.58
N GLU A 378 4.09 5.98 12.27
CA GLU A 378 4.20 7.39 12.65
C GLU A 378 3.92 7.62 14.14
N LEU A 379 2.95 6.88 14.72
CA LEU A 379 2.74 6.89 16.17
C LEU A 379 3.90 6.24 16.93
N LEU A 380 4.55 5.25 16.33
CA LEU A 380 5.74 4.59 16.87
C LEU A 380 7.04 5.32 16.52
N ARG A 381 6.97 6.56 16.00
CA ARG A 381 8.16 7.31 15.58
C ARG A 381 9.13 7.59 16.73
N GLU A 382 8.62 7.76 17.95
CA GLU A 382 9.43 7.89 19.17
C GLU A 382 10.19 6.61 19.53
N PHE A 383 9.74 5.46 19.01
CA PHE A 383 10.33 4.13 19.18
C PHE A 383 10.96 3.65 17.85
N SER A 384 11.80 4.48 17.23
CA SER A 384 12.32 4.30 15.87
C SER A 384 12.92 2.91 15.61
N GLU A 385 13.63 2.33 16.58
CA GLU A 385 14.22 0.98 16.52
C GLU A 385 13.16 -0.14 16.49
N TYR A 386 12.04 0.04 17.19
CA TYR A 386 10.98 -0.96 17.33
C TYR A 386 9.87 -0.81 16.28
N ARG A 387 9.92 0.22 15.42
CA ARG A 387 8.88 0.52 14.43
C ARG A 387 8.57 -0.64 13.50
N MET A 388 9.61 -1.28 12.94
CA MET A 388 9.45 -2.43 12.04
C MET A 388 8.97 -3.69 12.79
N LEU A 389 9.32 -3.82 14.07
CA LEU A 389 8.83 -4.92 14.92
C LEU A 389 7.34 -4.74 15.20
N GLY A 390 6.89 -3.53 15.54
CA GLY A 390 5.47 -3.20 15.70
C GLY A 390 4.66 -3.46 14.43
N PHE A 391 5.21 -3.09 13.27
CA PHE A 391 4.62 -3.40 11.96
C PHE A 391 4.46 -4.92 11.73
N GLY A 392 5.54 -5.69 11.92
CA GLY A 392 5.51 -7.15 11.75
C GLY A 392 4.58 -7.84 12.75
N ALA A 393 4.56 -7.37 14.00
CA ALA A 393 3.64 -7.86 15.02
C ALA A 393 2.18 -7.61 14.65
N LEU A 394 1.86 -6.42 14.15
CA LEU A 394 0.50 -6.11 13.68
C LEU A 394 0.08 -7.06 12.55
N MET A 395 0.95 -7.29 11.57
CA MET A 395 0.67 -8.24 10.47
C MET A 395 0.41 -9.65 10.98
N VAL A 396 1.25 -10.16 11.88
CA VAL A 396 1.10 -11.52 12.44
C VAL A 396 -0.17 -11.64 13.28
N LEU A 397 -0.43 -10.67 14.16
CA LEU A 397 -1.65 -10.65 14.99
C LEU A 397 -2.91 -10.62 14.13
N MET A 398 -2.88 -9.82 13.07
CA MET A 398 -3.98 -9.70 12.13
C MET A 398 -4.22 -11.01 11.36
N MET A 399 -3.16 -11.68 10.89
CA MET A 399 -3.26 -12.99 10.24
C MET A 399 -3.82 -14.08 11.19
N ILE A 400 -3.53 -13.99 12.49
CA ILE A 400 -4.06 -14.91 13.50
C ILE A 400 -5.55 -14.66 13.78
N TRP A 401 -5.98 -13.40 13.92
CA TRP A 401 -7.34 -13.05 14.36
C TRP A 401 -8.33 -12.87 13.21
N ARG A 402 -7.88 -12.39 12.06
CA ARG A 402 -8.71 -12.02 10.90
C ARG A 402 -7.98 -12.35 9.60
N PRO A 403 -7.79 -13.63 9.24
CA PRO A 403 -7.03 -14.03 8.04
C PRO A 403 -7.62 -13.53 6.71
N GLN A 404 -8.87 -13.04 6.70
CA GLN A 404 -9.55 -12.56 5.50
C GLN A 404 -9.42 -11.05 5.25
N GLY A 405 -8.75 -10.29 6.12
CA GLY A 405 -8.74 -8.82 6.05
C GLY A 405 -9.51 -8.14 7.18
N PHE A 406 -9.35 -6.82 7.30
CA PHE A 406 -10.21 -5.98 8.15
C PHE A 406 -11.67 -6.04 7.73
N LEU A 407 -11.92 -5.92 6.42
CA LEU A 407 -13.26 -5.92 5.84
C LEU A 407 -13.25 -6.81 4.59
N PRO A 408 -13.46 -8.14 4.73
CA PRO A 408 -13.47 -9.03 3.57
C PRO A 408 -14.61 -8.65 2.61
N MET A 409 -14.38 -8.87 1.32
CA MET A 409 -15.37 -8.63 0.29
C MET A 409 -16.56 -9.58 0.49
N GLN A 410 -17.73 -9.04 0.83
CA GLN A 410 -18.97 -9.82 0.92
C GLN A 410 -19.56 -9.97 -0.49
N ARG A 411 -19.51 -11.19 -1.02
CA ARG A 411 -20.07 -11.51 -2.33
C ARG A 411 -21.56 -11.84 -2.19
N PRO A 412 -22.45 -11.29 -3.04
CA PRO A 412 -23.80 -11.81 -3.16
C PRO A 412 -23.70 -13.21 -3.76
N VAL A 413 -23.76 -14.24 -2.93
CA VAL A 413 -23.89 -15.62 -3.39
C VAL A 413 -25.30 -15.75 -3.95
N MET A 414 -25.44 -15.87 -5.26
CA MET A 414 -26.72 -16.22 -5.86
C MET A 414 -27.01 -17.68 -5.52
N LYS A 415 -27.63 -17.91 -4.35
CA LYS A 415 -28.19 -19.23 -4.04
C LYS A 415 -29.34 -19.48 -5.01
N LEU A 416 -29.30 -20.61 -5.71
CA LEU A 416 -30.46 -21.08 -6.47
C LEU A 416 -31.62 -21.23 -5.50
N LYS A 417 -32.79 -20.74 -5.91
CA LYS A 417 -34.01 -20.75 -5.10
C LYS A 417 -34.44 -22.20 -4.83
N GLY A 418 -33.94 -22.82 -3.76
CA GLY A 418 -34.20 -24.22 -3.43
C GLY A 418 -33.24 -24.88 -2.44
N GLU A 419 -32.00 -24.40 -2.30
CA GLU A 419 -31.04 -24.95 -1.34
C GLU A 419 -30.94 -24.05 -0.10
N ARG A 420 -31.42 -24.56 1.04
CA ARG A 420 -31.36 -23.88 2.35
C ARG A 420 -29.92 -23.78 2.83
#